data_AF-R7UY96-F1
#
_entry.id   AF-R7UY96-F1
#
_cell.length_a   1.000
_cell.length_b   1.000
_cell.length_c   1.000
_cell.angle_alpha   90.00
_cell.angle_beta   90.00
_cell.angle_gamma   90.00
#
_symmetry.space_group_name_H-M   'P 1'
#
loop_
_entity.id
_entity.type
_entity.pdbx_description
1 polymer ?
#
loop_
_entity_poly.entity_id
_entity_poly.type
_entity_poly.pdbx_seq_one_letter_code
_entity_poly.pdbx_strand_id
1 'polypeptide(L)' 'HQFGFQPDRNTTQPLVSVVDGISTAFRQGEVTISVLLDFQKTFDTVQHRILLSKL' A
#
# COMPACT_ATOMS: atom_id res chain seq x y z
N HIS A 1 -5.62 -0.23 -3.16
CA HIS A 1 -5.12 -1.52 -3.67
C HIS A 1 -4.38 -2.24 -2.55
N GLN A 2 -4.78 -3.47 -2.18
CA GLN A 2 -4.05 -4.28 -1.20
C GLN A 2 -3.26 -5.37 -1.94
N PHE A 3 -1.98 -5.51 -1.61
CA PHE A 3 -1.08 -6.48 -2.26
C PHE A 3 -0.49 -7.50 -1.28
N GLY A 4 -0.35 -7.13 0.00
CA GLY A 4 0.11 -8.06 1.03
C GLY A 4 -1.00 -9.01 1.48
N PHE A 5 -0.61 -10.23 1.86
CA PHE A 5 -1.50 -11.26 2.44
C PHE A 5 -2.71 -11.61 1.57
N GLN A 6 -2.57 -11.56 0.24
CA GLN A 6 -3.63 -11.90 -0.72
C GLN A 6 -3.14 -13.02 -1.65
N PRO A 7 -3.99 -14.03 -1.95
CA PRO A 7 -3.66 -15.01 -2.97
C PRO A 7 -3.46 -14.34 -4.33
N ASP A 8 -2.59 -14.94 -5.16
CA ASP A 8 -2.27 -14.49 -6.52
C ASP A 8 -1.68 -13.07 -6.63
N ARG A 9 -1.26 -12.49 -5.50
CA ARG A 9 -0.54 -11.22 -5.45
C ARG A 9 0.88 -11.41 -4.93
N ASN A 10 1.81 -10.63 -5.48
CA ASN A 10 3.22 -10.71 -5.14
C ASN A 10 3.80 -9.32 -4.83
N THR A 11 5.07 -9.29 -4.42
CA THR A 11 5.77 -8.08 -4.00
C THR A 11 6.18 -7.17 -5.17
N THR A 12 6.12 -7.63 -6.41
CA THR A 12 6.50 -6.82 -7.59
C THR A 12 5.33 -6.01 -8.14
N GLN A 13 4.11 -6.53 -8.05
CA GLN A 13 2.89 -5.82 -8.46
C GLN A 13 2.71 -4.42 -7.85
N PRO A 14 2.90 -4.18 -6.54
CA PRO A 14 2.82 -2.82 -5.99
C PRO A 14 3.89 -1.88 -6.57
N LEU A 15 5.10 -2.39 -6.85
CA LEU A 15 6.17 -1.60 -7.46
C LEU A 15 5.81 -1.19 -8.89
N VAL A 16 5.29 -2.12 -9.69
CA VAL A 16 4.81 -1.84 -11.05
C VAL A 16 3.72 -0.77 -11.01
N SER A 17 2.73 -0.91 -10.11
CA SER A 17 1.65 0.07 -9.98
C SER A 17 2.14 1.48 -9.62
N VAL A 18 3.18 1.61 -8.80
CA VAL A 18 3.77 2.92 -8.44
C VAL A 18 4.54 3.51 -9.63
N VAL A 19 5.36 2.70 -10.30
CA VAL A 19 6.13 3.13 -11.48
C VAL A 19 5.21 3.57 -12.61
N ASP A 20 4.11 2.85 -12.86
CA ASP A 20 3.13 3.21 -13.88
C ASP A 20 2.44 4.54 -13.56
N GLY A 21 2.12 4.78 -12.29
CA GLY A 21 1.56 6.05 -11.82
C GLY A 21 2.51 7.21 -12.03
N ILE A 22 3.75 7.07 -11.56
CA ILE A 22 4.81 8.09 -11.74
C ILE A 22 5.06 8.36 -13.23
N SER A 23 5.15 7.31 -14.04
CA SER A 23 5.41 7.44 -15.49
C SER A 23 4.27 8.16 -16.21
N THR A 24 3.03 7.96 -15.76
CA THR A 24 1.86 8.62 -16.34
C THR A 24 1.81 10.10 -15.98
N ALA A 25 1.98 10.43 -14.70
CA ALA A 25 2.05 11.81 -14.22
C ALA A 25 3.22 12.57 -14.89
N PHE A 26 4.38 11.94 -15.02
CA PHE A 26 5.54 12.51 -15.71
C PHE A 26 5.22 12.86 -17.17
N ARG A 27 4.57 11.95 -17.92
CA ARG A 27 4.14 12.21 -19.31
C ARG A 27 3.13 13.35 -19.43
N GLN A 28 2.36 13.61 -18.37
CA GLN A 28 1.35 14.68 -18.32
C GLN A 28 1.93 16.01 -17.82
N GLY A 29 3.21 16.06 -17.46
CA GLY A 29 3.85 17.25 -16.89
C GLY A 29 3.41 17.54 -15.44
N GLU A 30 2.85 16.54 -14.76
CA GLU A 30 2.38 16.66 -13.37
C GLU A 30 3.50 16.41 -12.36
N VAL A 31 3.37 17.00 -11.17
CA VAL A 31 4.26 16.74 -10.05
C VAL A 31 3.73 15.55 -9.25
N THR A 32 4.59 14.54 -9.06
CA THR A 32 4.27 13.38 -8.22
C THR A 32 4.85 13.53 -6.83
N ILE A 33 4.04 13.31 -5.79
CA ILE A 33 4.48 13.27 -4.39
C ILE A 33 4.15 11.89 -3.82
N SER A 34 5.13 11.25 -3.18
CA SER A 34 4.95 9.97 -2.51
C SER A 34 5.04 10.15 -0.99
N VAL A 35 4.08 9.58 -0.27
CA VAL A 35 4.07 9.52 1.19
C VAL A 35 4.22 8.07 1.61
N LEU A 36 5.36 7.73 2.20
CA LEU A 36 5.67 6.40 2.69
C LEU A 36 5.30 6.32 4.18
N LEU A 37 4.44 5.36 4.52
CA LEU A 37 3.96 5.14 5.88
C LEU A 37 4.28 3.71 6.29
N ASP A 38 4.67 3.55 7.55
CA ASP A 38 4.84 2.25 8.18
C ASP A 38 4.30 2.29 9.62
N PHE A 39 3.89 1.13 10.12
CA PHE A 39 3.32 0.98 11.45
C PHE A 39 4.30 0.26 12.37
N GLN A 40 4.54 0.83 13.55
CA GLN A 40 5.39 0.20 14.54
C GLN A 40 4.68 -0.97 15.22
N LYS A 41 5.27 -2.17 15.19
CA LYS A 41 4.78 -3.38 15.88
C LYS A 41 3.29 -3.64 15.64
N THR A 42 2.87 -3.65 14.38
CA THR A 42 1.45 -3.75 13.97
C THR A 42 0.69 -4.83 14.70
N PHE A 43 1.20 -6.07 14.71
CA PHE A 43 0.50 -7.21 15.28
C PHE A 43 0.40 -7.16 16.80
N ASP A 44 1.38 -6.56 17.48
CA ASP A 44 1.35 -6.37 18.94
C ASP A 44 0.41 -5.22 19.37
N THR A 45 0.20 -4.24 18.48
CA THR A 45 -0.50 -2.99 18.80
C THR A 45 -1.93 -2.94 18.27
N VAL A 46 -2.43 -4.00 17.63
CA VAL A 46 -3.81 -4.06 17.17
C VAL A 46 -4.79 -4.00 18.36
N GLN A 47 -5.69 -3.01 18.32
CA GLN A 47 -6.80 -2.90 19.27
C GLN A 47 -7.79 -4.05 19.07
N HIS A 48 -7.79 -5.04 19.97
CA HIS A 48 -8.61 -6.25 19.88
C HIS A 48 -10.11 -5.98 19.75
N ARG A 49 -10.63 -4.97 20.45
CA ARG A 49 -12.05 -4.55 20.32
C ARG A 49 -12.40 -4.14 18.88
N ILE A 50 -11.51 -3.38 18.24
CA ILE A 50 -11.69 -2.94 16.86
C ILE A 50 -11.54 -4.14 15.91
N LEU A 51 -10.55 -5.00 16.14
CA LEU A 51 -10.33 -6.21 15.35
C LEU A 51 -11.57 -7.11 15.36
N LEU A 52 -12.09 -7.46 16.54
CA LEU A 52 -13.26 -8.32 16.68
C LEU A 52 -14.53 -7.71 16.06
N SER A 53 -14.66 -6.38 16.02
CA SER A 53 -15.79 -5.72 15.35
C SER A 53 -15.71 -5.73 13.82
N LYS A 54 -14.53 -6.03 13.27
CA LYS A 54 -14.25 -6.03 11.81
C LYS A 54 -14.16 -7.45 11.23
N LEU A 55 -14.10 -8.48 12.08
CA LEU A 55 -14.27 -9.89 11.70
C LEU A 55 -15.75 -10.19 11.47
#